data_AF-A0A136J7Q1-F1
#
_entry.id   AF-A0A136J7Q1-F1
#
_cell.length_a   1.000
_cell.length_b   1.000
_cell.length_c   1.000
_cell.angle_alpha   90.00
_cell.angle_beta   90.00
_cell.angle_gamma   90.00
#
_symmetry.space_group_name_H-M   'P 1'
#
loop_
_entity.id
_entity.type
_entity.pdbx_description
1 polymer ?
#
loop_
_entity_poly.entity_id
_entity_poly.type
_entity_poly.pdbx_seq_one_letter_code
_entity_poly.pdbx_strand_id
1 'polypeptide(L)'
;MADPIAELLTAYNELNSNAIEELAAEPSPLEFMRYVARNTPFVVRQGAAEWPAVTQWSAVYLRESLAGHPVNVAITPYGNADAPTVLRDKSSGGEETEGRLVFAKPLEETQPFEQLLDYVAGQELDPQDPTRHEIRYAQTQNDNLRHEYVSLFSQVQRGIPFARIALQSDPDAINMWVGNSRSVTAMHKDNYENIYVQIRGRKHFSLLPPLCQPCVNEEELVPATYARVMDSSTVGGNGLGLQVEENSDRVPFATWDPDRPSERPTKYSRLAAPMRVTLEPGDMLYLPAMWYHKVSQSCSEDGICVAVNYWYDMEFGGPHYPLASFVRNVNQKSASAGSRS
;
A
#
# COMPACT_ATOMS: atom_id res chain seq x y z
N MET A 1 -5.32 13.70 -34.97
CA MET A 1 -6.37 12.79 -34.45
C MET A 1 -6.53 13.05 -32.97
N ALA A 2 -7.74 12.95 -32.42
CA ALA A 2 -7.96 13.03 -30.97
C ALA A 2 -7.14 11.93 -30.26
N ASP A 3 -6.56 12.23 -29.10
CA ASP A 3 -5.82 11.26 -28.29
C ASP A 3 -6.85 10.42 -27.51
N PRO A 4 -7.07 9.13 -27.88
CA PRO A 4 -8.14 8.32 -27.30
C PRO A 4 -7.94 8.04 -25.81
N ILE A 5 -6.69 8.04 -25.32
CA ILE A 5 -6.42 7.87 -23.89
C ILE A 5 -6.80 9.15 -23.14
N ALA A 6 -6.48 10.33 -23.69
CA ALA A 6 -6.88 11.59 -23.08
C ALA A 6 -8.40 11.75 -23.05
N GLU A 7 -9.10 11.34 -24.11
CA GLU A 7 -10.57 11.34 -24.18
C GLU A 7 -11.18 10.40 -23.14
N LEU A 8 -10.67 9.17 -23.03
CA LEU A 8 -11.10 8.18 -22.02
C LEU A 8 -10.98 8.73 -20.59
N LEU A 9 -9.81 9.30 -20.25
CA LEU A 9 -9.55 9.85 -18.92
C LEU A 9 -10.44 11.07 -18.63
N THR A 10 -10.60 11.96 -19.60
CA THR A 10 -11.44 13.16 -19.45
C THR A 10 -12.90 12.79 -19.25
N ALA A 11 -13.44 11.90 -20.09
CA ALA A 11 -14.81 11.44 -19.98
C ALA A 11 -15.07 10.70 -18.65
N TYR A 12 -14.12 9.89 -18.17
CA TYR A 12 -14.24 9.25 -16.88
C TYR A 12 -14.33 10.28 -15.74
N ASN A 13 -13.44 11.28 -15.73
CA ASN A 13 -13.41 12.31 -14.70
C ASN A 13 -14.64 13.25 -14.74
N GLU A 14 -15.26 13.45 -15.90
CA GLU A 14 -16.50 14.23 -16.03
C GLU A 14 -17.72 13.49 -15.46
N LEU A 15 -17.71 12.16 -15.53
CA LEU A 15 -18.82 11.31 -15.09
C LEU A 15 -18.67 10.79 -13.66
N ASN A 16 -17.46 10.80 -13.09
CA ASN A 16 -17.15 10.23 -11.79
C ASN A 16 -16.52 11.27 -10.87
N SER A 17 -17.04 11.35 -9.64
CA SER A 17 -16.48 12.20 -8.59
C SER A 17 -15.08 11.71 -8.16
N ASN A 18 -14.18 12.64 -7.88
CA ASN A 18 -12.90 12.36 -7.21
C ASN A 18 -12.99 12.48 -5.68
N ALA A 19 -14.18 12.74 -5.13
CA ALA A 19 -14.46 12.64 -3.71
C ALA A 19 -14.99 11.24 -3.38
N ILE A 20 -14.54 10.66 -2.26
CA ILE A 20 -15.00 9.35 -1.82
C ILE A 20 -16.43 9.44 -1.28
N GLU A 21 -17.24 8.43 -1.60
CA GLU A 21 -18.58 8.32 -1.03
C GLU A 21 -18.48 7.81 0.41
N GLU A 22 -19.20 8.45 1.32
CA GLU A 22 -19.23 8.10 2.74
C GLU A 22 -20.61 7.57 3.12
N LEU A 23 -20.65 6.37 3.67
CA LEU A 23 -21.84 5.69 4.15
C LEU A 23 -21.92 5.81 5.68
N ALA A 24 -23.12 6.12 6.18
CA ALA A 24 -23.39 6.19 7.62
C ALA A 24 -23.58 4.82 8.28
N ALA A 25 -23.75 3.76 7.48
CA ALA A 25 -23.94 2.39 7.95
C ALA A 25 -23.42 1.40 6.88
N GLU A 26 -23.18 0.15 7.29
CA GLU A 26 -22.79 -0.91 6.36
C GLU A 26 -23.84 -1.10 5.25
N PRO A 27 -23.43 -1.24 3.98
CA PRO A 27 -24.37 -1.51 2.89
C PRO A 27 -24.92 -2.93 3.01
N SER A 28 -26.12 -3.15 2.48
CA SER A 28 -26.57 -4.53 2.19
C SER A 28 -25.67 -5.19 1.14
N PRO A 29 -25.61 -6.54 1.06
CA PRO A 29 -24.85 -7.23 0.01
C PRO A 29 -25.21 -6.78 -1.41
N LEU A 30 -26.48 -6.47 -1.67
CA LEU A 30 -26.93 -5.98 -2.98
C LEU A 30 -26.43 -4.55 -3.26
N GLU A 31 -26.44 -3.66 -2.26
CA GLU A 31 -25.88 -2.32 -2.41
C GLU A 31 -24.37 -2.39 -2.63
N PHE A 32 -23.66 -3.22 -1.86
CA PHE A 32 -22.23 -3.47 -2.06
C PHE A 32 -21.91 -3.95 -3.47
N MET A 33 -22.66 -4.92 -4.01
CA MET A 33 -22.48 -5.39 -5.39
C MET A 33 -22.62 -4.29 -6.44
N ARG A 34 -23.38 -3.22 -6.19
CA ARG A 34 -23.44 -2.07 -7.11
C ARG A 34 -22.15 -1.27 -7.12
N TYR A 35 -21.39 -1.22 -6.02
CA TYR A 35 -20.06 -0.61 -5.98
C TYR A 35 -19.03 -1.51 -6.64
N VAL A 36 -19.08 -2.83 -6.40
CA VAL A 36 -18.24 -3.82 -7.09
C VAL A 36 -18.44 -3.73 -8.61
N ALA A 37 -19.68 -3.76 -9.09
CA ALA A 37 -19.99 -3.70 -10.52
C ALA A 37 -19.57 -2.37 -11.18
N ARG A 38 -19.61 -1.25 -10.44
CA ARG A 38 -19.12 0.05 -10.91
C ARG A 38 -17.61 0.23 -10.71
N ASN A 39 -16.96 -0.66 -9.95
CA ASN A 39 -15.58 -0.57 -9.51
C ASN A 39 -15.28 0.80 -8.85
N THR A 40 -16.08 1.17 -7.84
CA THR A 40 -15.99 2.48 -7.15
C THR A 40 -15.81 2.30 -5.64
N PRO A 41 -14.84 2.98 -5.00
CA PRO A 41 -14.60 2.89 -3.56
C PRO A 41 -15.67 3.65 -2.76
N PHE A 42 -15.83 3.26 -1.50
CA PHE A 42 -16.60 3.99 -0.50
C PHE A 42 -16.01 3.78 0.89
N VAL A 43 -16.35 4.65 1.85
CA VAL A 43 -16.05 4.45 3.28
C VAL A 43 -17.33 4.28 4.08
N VAL A 44 -17.41 3.24 4.89
CA VAL A 44 -18.37 3.18 6.00
C VAL A 44 -17.74 3.87 7.20
N ARG A 45 -18.26 5.03 7.58
CA ARG A 45 -17.78 5.74 8.77
C ARG A 45 -18.22 4.98 10.01
N GLN A 46 -17.29 4.73 10.92
CA GLN A 46 -17.53 4.04 12.20
C GLN A 46 -18.12 2.62 12.07
N GLY A 47 -18.02 1.97 10.91
CA GLY A 47 -18.57 0.62 10.69
C GLY A 47 -18.01 -0.45 11.65
N ALA A 48 -16.77 -0.28 12.10
CA ALA A 48 -16.08 -1.16 13.04
C ALA A 48 -15.97 -0.58 14.46
N ALA A 49 -16.65 0.53 14.78
CA ALA A 49 -16.43 1.26 16.04
C ALA A 49 -16.64 0.41 17.30
N GLU A 50 -17.54 -0.57 17.23
CA GLU A 50 -17.84 -1.47 18.35
C GLU A 50 -16.96 -2.74 18.39
N TRP A 51 -16.03 -2.91 17.44
CA TRP A 51 -15.15 -4.08 17.46
C TRP A 51 -14.27 -4.07 18.72
N PRO A 52 -14.07 -5.24 19.37
CA PRO A 52 -13.13 -5.34 20.48
C PRO A 52 -11.73 -4.83 20.11
N ALA A 53 -11.28 -5.08 18.87
CA ALA A 53 -10.01 -4.54 18.39
C ALA A 53 -9.94 -3.00 18.43
N VAL A 54 -10.98 -2.30 17.96
CA VAL A 54 -11.03 -0.83 17.92
C VAL A 54 -11.12 -0.23 19.33
N THR A 55 -11.87 -0.88 20.21
CA THR A 55 -12.13 -0.37 21.57
C THR A 55 -11.04 -0.72 22.59
N GLN A 56 -10.28 -1.80 22.37
CA GLN A 56 -9.34 -2.33 23.37
C GLN A 56 -7.87 -2.25 22.94
N TRP A 57 -7.55 -2.27 21.64
CA TRP A 57 -6.15 -2.29 21.22
C TRP A 57 -5.46 -0.96 21.54
N SER A 58 -4.42 -1.08 22.36
CA SER A 58 -3.43 -0.06 22.66
C SER A 58 -2.04 -0.68 22.50
N ALA A 59 -0.99 0.14 22.47
CA ALA A 59 0.38 -0.34 22.47
C ALA A 59 0.63 -1.30 23.65
N VAL A 60 0.19 -0.94 24.86
CA VAL A 60 0.31 -1.79 26.05
C VAL A 60 -0.42 -3.12 25.85
N TYR A 61 -1.69 -3.08 25.43
CA TYR A 61 -2.50 -4.28 25.23
C TYR A 61 -1.88 -5.25 24.22
N LEU A 62 -1.46 -4.73 23.05
CA LEU A 62 -0.88 -5.53 21.99
C LEU A 62 0.47 -6.12 22.42
N ARG A 63 1.30 -5.31 23.11
CA ARG A 63 2.58 -5.73 23.66
C ARG A 63 2.43 -6.92 24.61
N GLU A 64 1.45 -6.86 25.51
CA GLU A 64 1.18 -7.93 26.48
C GLU A 64 0.56 -9.16 25.81
N SER A 65 -0.39 -8.95 24.90
CA SER A 65 -1.15 -10.04 24.25
C SER A 65 -0.30 -10.88 23.28
N LEU A 66 0.77 -10.30 22.72
CA LEU A 66 1.67 -10.94 21.77
C LEU A 66 3.11 -11.05 22.29
N ALA A 67 3.34 -10.84 23.59
CA ALA A 67 4.67 -10.95 24.19
C ALA A 67 5.34 -12.29 23.84
N GLY A 68 6.58 -12.23 23.37
CA GLY A 68 7.39 -13.38 22.96
C GLY A 68 6.96 -14.04 21.65
N HIS A 69 5.88 -13.59 20.98
CA HIS A 69 5.48 -14.14 19.70
C HIS A 69 6.41 -13.62 18.59
N PRO A 70 7.01 -14.49 17.79
CA PRO A 70 7.85 -14.08 16.67
C PRO A 70 6.98 -13.55 15.52
N VAL A 71 7.36 -12.40 14.97
CA VAL A 71 6.70 -11.79 13.80
C VAL A 71 7.72 -11.39 12.75
N ASN A 72 7.33 -11.42 11.49
CA ASN A 72 8.16 -10.90 10.41
C ASN A 72 8.10 -9.37 10.38
N VAL A 73 9.26 -8.72 10.35
CA VAL A 73 9.41 -7.27 10.35
C VAL A 73 10.11 -6.85 9.07
N ALA A 74 9.44 -6.00 8.29
CA ALA A 74 10.06 -5.29 7.18
C ALA A 74 10.86 -4.09 7.71
N ILE A 75 12.11 -3.99 7.27
CA ILE A 75 13.06 -2.97 7.70
C ILE A 75 13.59 -2.24 6.49
N THR A 76 13.51 -0.91 6.54
CA THR A 76 14.00 -0.03 5.47
C THR A 76 14.67 1.20 6.06
N PRO A 77 15.57 1.87 5.32
CA PRO A 77 16.19 3.10 5.80
C PRO A 77 15.23 4.30 5.79
N TYR A 78 14.23 4.31 4.89
CA TYR A 78 13.37 5.48 4.64
C TYR A 78 11.87 5.18 4.65
N GLY A 79 11.45 3.99 5.09
CA GLY A 79 10.04 3.61 5.18
C GLY A 79 9.41 3.28 3.83
N ASN A 80 10.26 2.98 2.84
CA ASN A 80 9.95 2.77 1.43
C ASN A 80 10.02 1.29 1.08
N ALA A 81 9.33 0.44 1.83
CA ALA A 81 9.24 -0.98 1.50
C ALA A 81 8.47 -1.15 0.18
N ASP A 82 8.96 -2.04 -0.68
CA ASP A 82 8.34 -2.39 -1.96
C ASP A 82 8.09 -1.15 -2.86
N ALA A 83 9.12 -0.33 -3.01
CA ALA A 83 9.02 0.98 -3.65
C ALA A 83 10.11 1.24 -4.71
N PRO A 84 9.82 2.00 -5.78
CA PRO A 84 10.83 2.52 -6.69
C PRO A 84 11.84 3.38 -5.92
N THR A 85 13.11 2.99 -5.97
CA THR A 85 14.18 3.64 -5.22
C THR A 85 15.39 3.88 -6.13
N VAL A 86 15.97 5.09 -6.03
CA VAL A 86 17.14 5.45 -6.81
C VAL A 86 18.39 4.87 -6.15
N LEU A 87 19.00 3.90 -6.82
CA LEU A 87 20.32 3.37 -6.49
C LEU A 87 21.39 4.30 -7.06
N ARG A 88 22.23 4.86 -6.19
CA ARG A 88 23.38 5.69 -6.59
C ARG A 88 24.66 4.89 -6.39
N ASP A 89 25.31 4.51 -7.48
CA ASP A 89 26.65 3.93 -7.43
C ASP A 89 27.67 5.03 -7.15
N LYS A 90 28.31 5.00 -5.99
CA LYS A 90 29.56 5.75 -5.81
C LYS A 90 30.68 4.93 -6.44
N SER A 91 30.81 4.97 -7.76
CA SER A 91 32.09 4.60 -8.36
C SER A 91 33.14 5.55 -7.78
N SER A 92 34.27 4.99 -7.35
CA SER A 92 35.40 5.71 -6.77
C SER A 92 36.00 6.66 -7.82
N GLY A 93 35.41 7.84 -7.98
CA GLY A 93 35.81 8.78 -9.02
C GLY A 93 34.82 9.93 -9.27
N GLY A 94 34.38 10.64 -8.24
CA GLY A 94 34.00 12.07 -8.27
C GLY A 94 32.90 12.60 -9.21
N GLU A 95 32.38 11.83 -10.16
CA GLU A 95 31.30 12.25 -11.06
C GLU A 95 29.98 11.61 -10.63
N GLU A 96 28.94 12.43 -10.42
CA GLU A 96 27.59 11.98 -10.13
C GLU A 96 27.04 11.22 -11.34
N THR A 97 27.12 9.89 -11.32
CA THR A 97 26.36 9.07 -12.26
C THR A 97 24.87 9.21 -11.97
N GLU A 98 24.07 9.36 -13.03
CA GLU A 98 22.61 9.38 -12.93
C GLU A 98 22.14 8.08 -12.28
N GLY A 99 21.48 8.19 -11.12
CA GLY A 99 21.13 7.02 -10.31
C GLY A 99 20.13 6.10 -11.04
N ARG A 100 20.32 4.79 -10.92
CA ARG A 100 19.45 3.77 -11.52
C ARG A 100 18.22 3.55 -10.65
N LEU A 101 17.02 3.55 -11.23
CA LEU A 101 15.79 3.20 -10.50
C LEU A 101 15.67 1.68 -10.38
N VAL A 102 15.44 1.18 -9.17
CA VAL A 102 15.22 -0.23 -8.84
C VAL A 102 13.94 -0.40 -8.02
N PHE A 103 13.37 -1.60 -7.97
CA PHE A 103 12.28 -1.94 -7.06
C PHE A 103 12.87 -2.45 -5.75
N ALA A 104 12.86 -1.61 -4.71
CA ALA A 104 13.47 -1.92 -3.43
C ALA A 104 12.51 -2.69 -2.51
N LYS A 105 12.84 -3.96 -2.24
CA LYS A 105 12.20 -4.80 -1.22
C LYS A 105 12.84 -4.55 0.15
N PRO A 106 12.08 -4.65 1.24
CA PRO A 106 12.61 -4.47 2.58
C PRO A 106 13.60 -5.58 2.96
N LEU A 107 14.43 -5.32 3.97
CA LEU A 107 15.07 -6.39 4.72
C LEU A 107 14.01 -7.00 5.64
N GLU A 108 13.86 -8.32 5.61
CA GLU A 108 12.96 -9.03 6.52
C GLU A 108 13.74 -9.70 7.65
N GLU A 109 13.33 -9.44 8.89
CA GLU A 109 13.88 -10.09 10.08
C GLU A 109 12.74 -10.56 10.99
N THR A 110 12.90 -11.74 11.61
CA THR A 110 11.98 -12.20 12.65
C THR A 110 12.35 -11.58 13.99
N GLN A 111 11.38 -10.95 14.67
CA GLN A 111 11.59 -10.31 15.96
C GLN A 111 10.44 -10.70 16.92
N PRO A 112 10.69 -10.76 18.24
CA PRO A 112 9.61 -10.79 19.22
C PRO A 112 8.73 -9.54 19.08
N PHE A 113 7.42 -9.71 19.12
CA PHE A 113 6.46 -8.63 18.86
C PHE A 113 6.65 -7.42 19.78
N GLU A 114 6.96 -7.62 21.06
CA GLU A 114 7.22 -6.53 21.99
C GLU A 114 8.41 -5.66 21.58
N GLN A 115 9.44 -6.26 20.96
CA GLN A 115 10.61 -5.51 20.49
C GLN A 115 10.25 -4.66 19.27
N LEU A 116 9.45 -5.19 18.35
CA LEU A 116 8.90 -4.42 17.23
C LEU A 116 8.09 -3.24 17.78
N LEU A 117 7.14 -3.49 18.68
CA LEU A 117 6.21 -2.48 19.15
C LEU A 117 6.92 -1.38 19.95
N ASP A 118 7.82 -1.75 20.86
CA ASP A 118 8.64 -0.83 21.65
C ASP A 118 9.58 0.02 20.74
N TYR A 119 10.01 -0.54 19.60
CA TYR A 119 10.78 0.19 18.60
C TYR A 119 9.92 1.19 17.82
N VAL A 120 8.80 0.73 17.26
CA VAL A 120 7.88 1.52 16.43
C VAL A 120 7.31 2.70 17.23
N ALA A 121 6.78 2.42 18.42
CA ALA A 121 6.25 3.43 19.33
C ALA A 121 7.34 4.41 19.78
N GLY A 122 8.52 3.90 20.16
CA GLY A 122 9.64 4.74 20.56
C GLY A 122 10.13 5.67 19.45
N GLN A 123 10.17 5.20 18.20
CA GLN A 123 10.58 6.01 17.05
C GLN A 123 9.60 7.15 16.74
N GLU A 124 8.31 6.95 17.01
CA GLU A 124 7.30 7.99 16.85
C GLU A 124 7.34 9.01 18.00
N LEU A 125 7.44 8.53 19.25
CA LEU A 125 7.37 9.36 20.45
C LEU A 125 8.67 10.13 20.73
N ASP A 126 9.82 9.61 20.29
CA ASP A 126 11.11 10.30 20.31
C ASP A 126 11.77 10.30 18.92
N PRO A 127 11.36 11.23 18.03
CA PRO A 127 11.88 11.29 16.67
C PRO A 127 13.38 11.57 16.54
N GLN A 128 14.03 12.00 17.63
CA GLN A 128 15.45 12.37 17.69
C GLN A 128 16.34 11.26 18.26
N ASP A 129 15.77 10.14 18.67
CA ASP A 129 16.53 9.01 19.20
C ASP A 129 17.51 8.45 18.14
N PRO A 130 18.83 8.55 18.35
CA PRO A 130 19.82 8.10 17.38
C PRO A 130 19.85 6.56 17.24
N THR A 131 19.29 5.82 18.19
CA THR A 131 19.25 4.36 18.16
C THR A 131 18.13 3.81 17.26
N ARG A 132 17.16 4.66 16.88
CA ARG A 132 15.97 4.28 16.09
C ARG A 132 15.96 4.93 14.70
N HIS A 133 17.02 4.72 13.93
CA HIS A 133 17.22 5.34 12.63
C HIS A 133 16.57 4.57 11.46
N GLU A 134 16.36 3.26 11.59
CA GLU A 134 15.69 2.43 10.59
C GLU A 134 14.17 2.49 10.77
N ILE A 135 13.40 2.25 9.72
CA ILE A 135 11.94 2.20 9.80
C ILE A 135 11.50 0.74 9.75
N ARG A 136 10.72 0.35 10.76
CA ARG A 136 10.18 -1.00 10.94
C ARG A 136 8.68 -1.01 10.70
N TYR A 137 8.20 -2.03 10.00
CA TYR A 137 6.79 -2.20 9.69
C TYR A 137 6.43 -3.69 9.66
N ALA A 138 5.43 -4.11 10.44
CA ALA A 138 4.82 -5.43 10.28
C ALA A 138 3.77 -5.36 9.17
N GLN A 139 4.11 -5.98 8.03
CA GLN A 139 3.39 -5.78 6.78
C GLN A 139 3.25 -7.04 5.93
N THR A 140 3.43 -8.23 6.51
CA THR A 140 3.23 -9.47 5.76
C THR A 140 1.77 -9.57 5.27
N GLN A 141 1.59 -9.99 4.03
CA GLN A 141 0.29 -9.97 3.33
C GLN A 141 -0.20 -11.40 3.03
N ASN A 142 0.21 -12.35 3.85
CA ASN A 142 0.09 -13.79 3.66
C ASN A 142 -0.89 -14.42 4.66
N ASP A 143 -1.99 -13.72 4.94
CA ASP A 143 -2.97 -14.13 5.94
C ASP A 143 -2.43 -14.08 7.38
N ASN A 144 -1.62 -13.07 7.66
CA ASN A 144 -0.83 -13.01 8.90
C ASN A 144 -1.71 -12.94 10.16
N LEU A 145 -2.95 -12.43 10.12
CA LEU A 145 -3.78 -12.33 11.32
C LEU A 145 -4.27 -13.72 11.79
N ARG A 146 -4.54 -14.64 10.85
CA ARG A 146 -4.95 -16.01 11.15
C ARG A 146 -3.77 -16.95 11.46
N HIS A 147 -2.53 -16.51 11.25
CA HIS A 147 -1.32 -17.34 11.41
C HIS A 147 -0.30 -16.79 12.40
N GLU A 148 0.09 -15.52 12.27
CA GLU A 148 1.08 -14.85 13.12
C GLU A 148 0.43 -14.23 14.38
N TYR A 149 -0.81 -13.74 14.28
CA TYR A 149 -1.51 -12.99 15.34
C TYR A 149 -2.78 -13.68 15.88
N VAL A 150 -2.77 -15.01 15.94
CA VAL A 150 -3.96 -15.85 16.22
C VAL A 150 -4.71 -15.46 17.51
N SER A 151 -3.98 -15.07 18.56
CA SER A 151 -4.57 -14.67 19.85
C SER A 151 -5.50 -13.46 19.73
N LEU A 152 -5.26 -12.60 18.74
CA LEU A 152 -6.04 -11.40 18.47
C LEU A 152 -7.21 -11.63 17.50
N PHE A 153 -7.20 -12.73 16.73
CA PHE A 153 -8.17 -12.93 15.65
C PHE A 153 -9.64 -12.94 16.12
N SER A 154 -9.90 -13.35 17.36
CA SER A 154 -11.25 -13.34 17.95
C SER A 154 -11.83 -11.94 18.19
N GLN A 155 -11.00 -10.89 18.10
CA GLN A 155 -11.36 -9.50 18.38
C GLN A 155 -11.72 -8.68 17.13
N VAL A 156 -11.63 -9.32 15.97
CA VAL A 156 -12.10 -8.81 14.68
C VAL A 156 -13.16 -9.74 14.10
N GLN A 157 -13.85 -9.32 13.05
CA GLN A 157 -14.75 -10.21 12.33
C GLN A 157 -13.95 -11.29 11.56
N ARG A 158 -14.47 -12.51 11.48
CA ARG A 158 -13.85 -13.59 10.68
C ARG A 158 -13.95 -13.37 9.17
N GLY A 159 -14.86 -12.50 8.77
CA GLY A 159 -15.12 -12.06 7.39
C GLY A 159 -16.23 -11.03 7.43
N ILE A 160 -16.19 -10.07 6.52
CA ILE A 160 -17.14 -8.95 6.49
C ILE A 160 -18.47 -9.41 5.89
N PRO A 161 -19.61 -9.39 6.62
CA PRO A 161 -20.84 -10.02 6.18
C PRO A 161 -21.34 -9.54 4.82
N PHE A 162 -21.36 -8.22 4.58
CA PHE A 162 -21.86 -7.68 3.31
C PHE A 162 -20.99 -8.12 2.13
N ALA A 163 -19.66 -8.14 2.28
CA ALA A 163 -18.73 -8.53 1.24
C ALA A 163 -18.77 -10.04 0.99
N ARG A 164 -18.69 -10.85 2.06
CA ARG A 164 -18.72 -12.33 1.97
C ARG A 164 -19.99 -12.85 1.29
N ILE A 165 -21.15 -12.28 1.63
CA ILE A 165 -22.43 -12.69 1.03
C ILE A 165 -22.53 -12.26 -0.42
N ALA A 166 -22.10 -11.03 -0.73
CA ALA A 166 -22.16 -10.46 -2.08
C ALA A 166 -21.22 -11.16 -3.06
N LEU A 167 -19.96 -11.35 -2.67
CA LEU A 167 -18.91 -11.98 -3.46
C LEU A 167 -19.01 -13.51 -3.45
N GLN A 168 -19.86 -14.07 -2.57
CA GLN A 168 -20.04 -15.50 -2.37
C GLN A 168 -18.73 -16.25 -2.04
N SER A 169 -17.78 -15.57 -1.40
CA SER A 169 -16.50 -16.11 -0.99
C SER A 169 -16.12 -15.63 0.40
N ASP A 170 -15.39 -16.45 1.14
CA ASP A 170 -14.65 -16.03 2.33
C ASP A 170 -13.39 -15.25 1.92
N PRO A 171 -12.82 -14.42 2.81
CA PRO A 171 -11.57 -13.73 2.51
C PRO A 171 -10.42 -14.74 2.36
N ASP A 172 -9.68 -14.61 1.27
CA ASP A 172 -8.45 -15.35 0.98
C ASP A 172 -7.37 -15.04 2.01
N ALA A 173 -7.26 -13.78 2.42
CA ALA A 173 -6.33 -13.33 3.45
C ALA A 173 -6.97 -12.28 4.36
N ILE A 174 -6.59 -12.33 5.64
CA ILE A 174 -6.88 -11.30 6.63
C ILE A 174 -5.54 -10.86 7.21
N ASN A 175 -5.14 -9.62 6.91
CA ASN A 175 -3.84 -9.11 7.31
C ASN A 175 -3.98 -8.00 8.36
N MET A 176 -3.12 -8.05 9.37
CA MET A 176 -2.90 -7.00 10.35
C MET A 176 -1.63 -6.24 9.98
N TRP A 177 -1.68 -4.93 10.14
CA TRP A 177 -0.60 -4.00 9.83
C TRP A 177 -0.24 -3.22 11.08
N VAL A 178 1.05 -3.15 11.42
CA VAL A 178 1.54 -2.38 12.58
C VAL A 178 2.78 -1.59 12.21
N GLY A 179 2.70 -0.26 12.28
CA GLY A 179 3.80 0.64 11.93
C GLY A 179 3.66 2.03 12.55
N ASN A 180 4.45 2.97 12.04
CA ASN A 180 4.40 4.37 12.45
C ASN A 180 4.33 5.35 11.27
N SER A 181 4.33 6.65 11.54
CA SER A 181 4.14 7.70 10.54
C SER A 181 5.20 7.75 9.43
N ARG A 182 6.32 7.03 9.62
CA ARG A 182 7.44 7.03 8.69
C ARG A 182 7.34 5.96 7.61
N SER A 183 6.47 4.96 7.76
CA SER A 183 6.26 3.93 6.72
C SER A 183 5.24 4.40 5.69
N VAL A 184 5.58 4.29 4.41
CA VAL A 184 4.72 4.65 3.27
C VAL A 184 4.73 3.52 2.25
N THR A 185 3.55 3.02 1.91
CA THR A 185 3.38 2.09 0.79
C THR A 185 3.26 2.89 -0.49
N ALA A 186 4.14 2.62 -1.46
CA ALA A 186 4.19 3.32 -2.74
C ALA A 186 2.91 3.07 -3.57
N MET A 187 2.70 3.90 -4.60
CA MET A 187 1.56 3.75 -5.51
C MET A 187 1.60 2.37 -6.19
N HIS A 188 0.60 1.54 -5.98
CA HIS A 188 0.50 0.19 -6.56
C HIS A 188 -0.98 -0.21 -6.69
N LYS A 189 -1.26 -1.39 -7.25
CA LYS A 189 -2.61 -1.93 -7.34
C LYS A 189 -2.60 -3.43 -7.04
N ASP A 190 -3.70 -3.92 -6.51
CA ASP A 190 -3.91 -5.34 -6.20
C ASP A 190 -5.04 -5.92 -7.04
N ASN A 191 -5.05 -7.24 -7.20
CA ASN A 191 -6.15 -7.97 -7.83
C ASN A 191 -7.18 -8.46 -6.79
N TYR A 192 -7.35 -7.73 -5.69
CA TYR A 192 -8.24 -8.10 -4.60
C TYR A 192 -9.31 -7.04 -4.37
N GLU A 193 -10.54 -7.47 -4.11
CA GLU A 193 -11.55 -6.64 -3.45
C GLU A 193 -11.15 -6.50 -1.98
N ASN A 194 -10.74 -5.29 -1.58
CA ASN A 194 -10.12 -5.07 -0.28
C ASN A 194 -11.07 -4.30 0.65
N ILE A 195 -11.42 -4.89 1.79
CA ILE A 195 -12.08 -4.17 2.88
C ILE A 195 -11.02 -3.83 3.94
N TYR A 196 -10.64 -2.55 3.99
CA TYR A 196 -9.60 -2.04 4.88
C TYR A 196 -10.22 -1.36 6.10
N VAL A 197 -9.93 -1.86 7.29
CA VAL A 197 -10.50 -1.41 8.56
C VAL A 197 -9.42 -0.74 9.40
N GLN A 198 -9.64 0.53 9.73
CA GLN A 198 -8.71 1.28 10.55
C GLN A 198 -8.97 1.01 12.04
N ILE A 199 -7.96 0.51 12.76
CA ILE A 199 -8.12 0.13 14.17
C ILE A 199 -7.61 1.21 15.11
N ARG A 200 -6.38 1.71 14.87
CA ARG A 200 -5.72 2.66 15.77
C ARG A 200 -4.79 3.59 15.00
N GLY A 201 -4.78 4.88 15.33
CA GLY A 201 -4.13 5.90 14.51
C GLY A 201 -4.97 6.18 13.25
N ARG A 202 -4.34 6.63 12.17
CA ARG A 202 -5.02 6.97 10.90
C ARG A 202 -4.26 6.42 9.71
N LYS A 203 -5.00 6.05 8.67
CA LYS A 203 -4.45 5.75 7.33
C LYS A 203 -4.90 6.79 6.34
N HIS A 204 -3.99 7.24 5.49
CA HIS A 204 -4.23 8.24 4.45
C HIS A 204 -3.99 7.59 3.09
N PHE A 205 -5.03 7.53 2.28
CA PHE A 205 -4.99 6.94 0.95
C PHE A 205 -5.04 8.03 -0.12
N SER A 206 -4.18 7.88 -1.12
CA SER A 206 -4.30 8.54 -2.43
C SER A 206 -4.66 7.48 -3.46
N LEU A 207 -5.86 7.58 -4.04
CA LEU A 207 -6.48 6.57 -4.89
C LEU A 207 -6.60 7.08 -6.33
N LEU A 208 -6.34 6.20 -7.30
CA LEU A 208 -6.54 6.42 -8.72
C LEU A 208 -7.25 5.20 -9.34
N PRO A 209 -8.26 5.40 -10.20
CA PRO A 209 -8.97 4.30 -10.83
C PRO A 209 -8.04 3.49 -11.74
N PRO A 210 -8.37 2.22 -12.07
CA PRO A 210 -7.54 1.39 -12.94
C PRO A 210 -7.26 2.02 -14.32
N LEU A 211 -8.19 2.86 -14.81
CA LEU A 211 -8.06 3.60 -16.07
C LEU A 211 -6.91 4.62 -16.06
N CYS A 212 -6.43 5.03 -14.88
CA CYS A 212 -5.28 5.91 -14.73
C CYS A 212 -3.93 5.20 -14.93
N GLN A 213 -3.88 3.96 -15.41
CA GLN A 213 -2.61 3.31 -15.78
C GLN A 213 -1.69 4.22 -16.63
N PRO A 214 -2.19 4.97 -17.64
CA PRO A 214 -1.34 5.86 -18.44
C PRO A 214 -0.77 7.05 -17.67
N CYS A 215 -1.31 7.37 -16.49
CA CYS A 215 -0.87 8.46 -15.63
C CYS A 215 0.29 8.07 -14.70
N VAL A 216 0.39 6.78 -14.31
CA VAL A 216 1.26 6.35 -13.19
C VAL A 216 2.71 6.02 -13.59
N ASN A 217 3.06 6.22 -14.86
CA ASN A 217 4.40 5.97 -15.40
C ASN A 217 4.95 4.59 -14.99
N GLU A 218 4.20 3.54 -15.28
CA GLU A 218 4.60 2.17 -14.93
C GLU A 218 5.83 1.73 -15.72
N GLU A 219 6.84 1.21 -15.03
CA GLU A 219 8.11 0.77 -15.61
C GLU A 219 8.52 -0.61 -15.09
N GLU A 220 9.28 -1.34 -15.91
CA GLU A 220 9.84 -2.66 -15.59
C GLU A 220 11.14 -2.49 -14.77
N LEU A 221 11.00 -2.49 -13.45
CA LEU A 221 12.09 -2.25 -12.51
C LEU A 221 12.84 -3.54 -12.18
N VAL A 222 14.16 -3.45 -12.05
CA VAL A 222 14.95 -4.58 -11.53
C VAL A 222 14.78 -4.64 -10.01
N PRO A 223 14.43 -5.78 -9.43
CA PRO A 223 14.29 -5.91 -7.98
C PRO A 223 15.65 -5.80 -7.29
N ALA A 224 15.63 -5.23 -6.09
CA ALA A 224 16.76 -5.16 -5.17
C ALA A 224 16.25 -5.32 -3.75
N THR A 225 17.02 -5.92 -2.85
CA THR A 225 16.61 -6.15 -1.46
C THR A 225 17.55 -5.40 -0.52
N TYR A 226 16.99 -4.70 0.48
CA TYR A 226 17.81 -4.11 1.53
C TYR A 226 18.50 -5.20 2.35
N ALA A 227 19.76 -4.98 2.70
CA ALA A 227 20.55 -5.87 3.53
C ALA A 227 21.44 -5.09 4.50
N ARG A 228 21.73 -5.71 5.65
CA ARG A 228 22.69 -5.19 6.63
C ARG A 228 24.06 -5.04 5.99
N VAL A 229 24.66 -3.87 6.14
CA VAL A 229 26.01 -3.58 5.66
C VAL A 229 27.00 -3.74 6.82
N MET A 230 27.99 -4.63 6.67
CA MET A 230 29.01 -4.87 7.70
C MET A 230 30.14 -3.83 7.72
N ASP A 231 30.32 -3.06 6.62
CA ASP A 231 31.41 -2.10 6.48
C ASP A 231 30.89 -0.67 6.33
N SER A 232 31.40 0.26 7.15
CA SER A 232 31.04 1.68 7.16
C SER A 232 31.26 2.42 5.83
N SER A 233 31.87 1.74 4.85
CA SER A 233 32.17 2.22 3.51
C SER A 233 31.03 2.03 2.49
N THR A 234 30.03 1.18 2.78
CA THR A 234 28.97 0.86 1.81
C THR A 234 27.74 1.75 1.97
N VAL A 235 27.25 2.25 0.85
CA VAL A 235 26.21 3.30 0.78
C VAL A 235 24.86 2.73 1.17
N GLY A 236 24.43 3.11 2.35
CA GLY A 236 23.13 2.82 2.91
C GLY A 236 22.85 3.85 3.99
N GLY A 237 21.78 4.63 3.85
CA GLY A 237 21.28 5.37 5.00
C GLY A 237 21.06 4.35 6.13
N ASN A 238 21.46 4.67 7.35
CA ASN A 238 20.99 3.89 8.50
C ASN A 238 21.51 2.43 8.54
N GLY A 239 22.67 2.12 7.93
CA GLY A 239 23.32 0.79 8.01
C GLY A 239 22.76 -0.28 7.05
N LEU A 240 21.91 0.12 6.08
CA LEU A 240 21.24 -0.76 5.12
C LEU A 240 21.58 -0.40 3.68
N GLY A 241 22.16 -1.34 2.93
CA GLY A 241 22.48 -1.20 1.51
C GLY A 241 21.54 -2.02 0.62
N LEU A 242 21.37 -1.62 -0.64
CA LEU A 242 20.58 -2.37 -1.62
C LEU A 242 21.43 -3.41 -2.34
N GLN A 243 20.95 -4.65 -2.37
CA GLN A 243 21.53 -5.73 -3.17
C GLN A 243 20.66 -5.97 -4.39
N VAL A 244 21.19 -5.68 -5.59
CA VAL A 244 20.45 -5.83 -6.85
C VAL A 244 20.36 -7.30 -7.25
N GLU A 245 19.17 -7.73 -7.65
CA GLU A 245 18.89 -9.08 -8.12
C GLU A 245 18.88 -9.11 -9.65
N GLU A 246 20.06 -8.99 -10.28
CA GLU A 246 20.20 -8.80 -11.74
C GLU A 246 19.61 -9.95 -12.59
N ASN A 247 19.45 -11.14 -12.01
CA ASN A 247 18.92 -12.32 -12.71
C ASN A 247 17.44 -12.61 -12.39
N SER A 248 16.76 -11.73 -11.65
CA SER A 248 15.33 -11.86 -11.34
C SER A 248 14.46 -11.23 -12.43
N ASP A 249 13.22 -11.70 -12.54
CA ASP A 249 12.22 -11.06 -13.39
C ASP A 249 12.00 -9.60 -12.97
N ARG A 250 11.77 -8.75 -13.97
CA ARG A 250 11.46 -7.34 -13.72
C ARG A 250 10.06 -7.20 -13.14
N VAL A 251 9.91 -6.19 -12.31
CA VAL A 251 8.65 -5.88 -11.62
C VAL A 251 8.04 -4.65 -12.29
N PRO A 252 6.89 -4.78 -12.98
CA PRO A 252 6.13 -3.63 -13.46
C PRO A 252 5.59 -2.85 -12.25
N PHE A 253 6.00 -1.60 -12.09
CA PHE A 253 5.61 -0.80 -10.94
C PHE A 253 5.39 0.66 -11.30
N ALA A 254 4.42 1.32 -10.67
CA ALA A 254 4.13 2.74 -10.86
C ALA A 254 5.27 3.61 -10.32
N THR A 255 5.81 4.51 -11.14
CA THR A 255 6.93 5.38 -10.74
C THR A 255 6.54 6.86 -10.61
N TRP A 256 5.31 7.23 -10.99
CA TRP A 256 4.76 8.57 -10.77
C TRP A 256 3.85 8.61 -9.53
N ASP A 257 3.99 9.66 -8.73
CA ASP A 257 3.20 9.93 -7.53
C ASP A 257 2.41 11.23 -7.69
N PRO A 258 1.05 11.23 -7.54
CA PRO A 258 0.25 12.44 -7.63
C PRO A 258 0.58 13.49 -6.55
N ASP A 259 1.21 13.10 -5.45
CA ASP A 259 1.66 14.04 -4.41
C ASP A 259 3.05 14.65 -4.74
N ARG A 260 3.73 14.14 -5.78
CA ARG A 260 4.97 14.70 -6.34
C ARG A 260 4.83 14.84 -7.86
N PRO A 261 3.91 15.69 -8.35
CA PRO A 261 3.46 15.67 -9.74
C PRO A 261 4.56 16.00 -10.77
N SER A 262 5.67 16.62 -10.35
CA SER A 262 6.83 16.92 -11.20
C SER A 262 7.84 15.78 -11.32
N GLU A 263 7.78 14.77 -10.46
CA GLU A 263 8.70 13.63 -10.46
C GLU A 263 8.16 12.53 -11.37
N ARG A 264 8.84 12.27 -12.49
CA ARG A 264 8.51 11.22 -13.48
C ARG A 264 7.08 11.28 -14.08
N PRO A 265 6.54 12.45 -14.47
CA PRO A 265 5.21 12.53 -15.06
C PRO A 265 5.17 11.93 -16.46
N THR A 266 4.00 11.44 -16.84
CA THR A 266 3.64 11.19 -18.23
C THR A 266 2.87 12.39 -18.80
N LYS A 267 2.66 12.41 -20.12
CA LYS A 267 1.78 13.41 -20.75
C LYS A 267 0.32 13.35 -20.26
N TYR A 268 -0.08 12.24 -19.64
CA TYR A 268 -1.43 12.02 -19.10
C TYR A 268 -1.53 12.27 -17.60
N SER A 269 -0.42 12.38 -16.86
CA SER A 269 -0.43 12.58 -15.40
C SER A 269 -1.24 13.81 -14.97
N ARG A 270 -1.25 14.86 -15.78
CA ARG A 270 -2.07 16.08 -15.55
C ARG A 270 -3.59 15.85 -15.63
N LEU A 271 -4.03 14.72 -16.19
CA LEU A 271 -5.43 14.33 -16.29
C LEU A 271 -5.83 13.41 -15.12
N ALA A 272 -4.90 13.00 -14.26
CA ALA A 272 -5.24 12.24 -13.07
C ALA A 272 -6.02 13.10 -12.09
N ALA A 273 -7.13 12.57 -11.58
CA ALA A 273 -7.94 13.19 -10.53
C ALA A 273 -7.89 12.30 -9.28
N PRO A 274 -6.83 12.41 -8.45
CA PRO A 274 -6.66 11.51 -7.29
C PRO A 274 -7.77 11.74 -6.26
N MET A 275 -8.37 10.65 -5.81
CA MET A 275 -9.29 10.63 -4.68
C MET A 275 -8.48 10.47 -3.40
N ARG A 276 -8.74 11.31 -2.41
CA ARG A 276 -8.01 11.29 -1.13
C ARG A 276 -8.97 10.99 0.02
N VAL A 277 -8.57 10.04 0.86
CA VAL A 277 -9.37 9.65 2.02
C VAL A 277 -8.47 9.40 3.23
N THR A 278 -8.91 9.90 4.38
CA THR A 278 -8.34 9.53 5.69
C THR A 278 -9.35 8.65 6.41
N LEU A 279 -8.87 7.51 6.91
CA LEU A 279 -9.64 6.62 7.78
C LEU A 279 -9.31 6.95 9.23
N GLU A 280 -10.35 7.19 10.00
CA GLU A 280 -10.29 7.31 11.46
C GLU A 280 -10.48 5.91 12.11
N PRO A 281 -10.10 5.72 13.38
CA PRO A 281 -10.40 4.48 14.09
C PRO A 281 -11.89 4.11 13.99
N GLY A 282 -12.17 2.88 13.57
CA GLY A 282 -13.50 2.35 13.34
C GLY A 282 -14.02 2.50 11.90
N ASP A 283 -13.37 3.24 11.03
CA ASP A 283 -13.79 3.36 9.63
C ASP A 283 -13.43 2.11 8.80
N MET A 284 -14.28 1.78 7.82
CA MET A 284 -14.04 0.72 6.83
C MET A 284 -14.00 1.31 5.42
N LEU A 285 -12.90 1.14 4.70
CA LEU A 285 -12.77 1.46 3.29
C LEU A 285 -13.01 0.21 2.45
N TYR A 286 -13.95 0.27 1.51
CA TYR A 286 -13.92 -0.62 0.36
C TYR A 286 -12.98 -0.01 -0.69
N LEU A 287 -11.86 -0.69 -0.93
CA LEU A 287 -10.90 -0.42 -1.98
C LEU A 287 -11.09 -1.49 -3.07
N PRO A 288 -11.69 -1.13 -4.22
CA PRO A 288 -11.99 -2.09 -5.27
C PRO A 288 -10.72 -2.67 -5.90
N ALA A 289 -10.85 -3.88 -6.44
CA ALA A 289 -9.78 -4.49 -7.21
C ALA A 289 -9.25 -3.55 -8.32
N MET A 290 -7.95 -3.65 -8.59
CA MET A 290 -7.18 -2.93 -9.61
C MET A 290 -7.01 -1.43 -9.38
N TRP A 291 -7.56 -0.86 -8.30
CA TRP A 291 -7.34 0.55 -7.96
C TRP A 291 -5.90 0.81 -7.57
N TYR A 292 -5.30 1.82 -8.20
CA TYR A 292 -4.00 2.33 -7.81
C TYR A 292 -4.16 3.07 -6.48
N HIS A 293 -3.33 2.74 -5.50
CA HIS A 293 -3.37 3.34 -4.19
C HIS A 293 -1.97 3.50 -3.59
N LYS A 294 -1.76 4.64 -2.95
CA LYS A 294 -0.62 4.95 -2.09
C LYS A 294 -1.15 5.14 -0.67
N VAL A 295 -0.40 4.63 0.31
CA VAL A 295 -0.85 4.63 1.71
C VAL A 295 0.22 5.22 2.61
N SER A 296 -0.12 6.28 3.34
CA SER A 296 0.65 6.76 4.48
C SER A 296 -0.18 6.66 5.76
N GLN A 297 0.42 6.97 6.91
CA GLN A 297 -0.26 6.81 8.19
C GLN A 297 0.15 7.87 9.20
N SER A 298 -0.72 8.12 10.17
CA SER A 298 -0.42 8.89 11.38
C SER A 298 -0.64 8.01 12.60
N CYS A 299 0.25 8.14 13.58
CA CYS A 299 0.14 7.38 14.82
C CYS A 299 -0.93 7.94 15.75
N SER A 300 -1.40 7.07 16.63
CA SER A 300 -2.12 7.47 17.84
C SER A 300 -1.16 7.97 18.93
N GLU A 301 -1.71 8.44 20.05
CA GLU A 301 -0.95 9.05 21.16
C GLU A 301 0.08 8.12 21.81
N ASP A 302 -0.07 6.79 21.67
CA ASP A 302 0.90 5.79 22.15
C ASP A 302 1.90 5.35 21.06
N GLY A 303 2.00 6.13 19.97
CA GLY A 303 3.09 6.03 19.00
C GLY A 303 2.93 4.98 17.90
N ILE A 304 1.76 4.34 17.79
CA ILE A 304 1.52 3.29 16.79
C ILE A 304 0.31 3.58 15.88
N CYS A 305 0.35 3.01 14.68
CA CYS A 305 -0.79 2.85 13.78
C CYS A 305 -1.05 1.36 13.55
N VAL A 306 -2.33 0.97 13.65
CA VAL A 306 -2.78 -0.41 13.45
C VAL A 306 -4.00 -0.45 12.55
N ALA A 307 -4.00 -1.37 11.60
CA ALA A 307 -5.14 -1.64 10.72
C ALA A 307 -5.28 -3.13 10.45
N VAL A 308 -6.47 -3.54 10.02
CA VAL A 308 -6.77 -4.90 9.56
C VAL A 308 -7.44 -4.81 8.20
N ASN A 309 -7.07 -5.66 7.25
CA ASN A 309 -7.74 -5.71 5.96
C ASN A 309 -8.15 -7.13 5.59
N TYR A 310 -9.18 -7.22 4.75
CA TYR A 310 -9.75 -8.46 4.24
C TYR A 310 -9.62 -8.45 2.72
N TRP A 311 -8.92 -9.44 2.18
CA TRP A 311 -8.77 -9.62 0.75
C TRP A 311 -9.67 -10.75 0.25
N TYR A 312 -10.42 -10.44 -0.79
CA TYR A 312 -11.21 -11.39 -1.57
C TYR A 312 -10.69 -11.32 -3.01
N ASP A 313 -10.32 -12.45 -3.61
CA ASP A 313 -9.83 -12.48 -4.98
C ASP A 313 -10.86 -11.86 -5.93
N MET A 314 -10.40 -11.09 -6.91
CA MET A 314 -11.30 -10.46 -7.85
C MET A 314 -11.93 -11.48 -8.79
N GLU A 315 -13.15 -11.21 -9.27
CA GLU A 315 -13.72 -11.98 -10.37
C GLU A 315 -13.02 -11.61 -11.68
N PHE A 316 -12.22 -12.53 -12.21
CA PHE A 316 -11.54 -12.37 -13.50
C PHE A 316 -12.48 -12.61 -14.70
N GLY A 317 -13.66 -13.18 -14.46
CA GLY A 317 -14.74 -13.32 -15.41
C GLY A 317 -15.37 -11.96 -15.79
N GLY A 318 -15.51 -11.72 -17.08
CA GLY A 318 -16.13 -10.49 -17.60
C GLY A 318 -15.13 -9.45 -18.13
N PRO A 319 -15.60 -8.22 -18.41
CA PRO A 319 -14.81 -7.27 -19.20
C PRO A 319 -13.81 -6.45 -18.37
N HIS A 320 -13.90 -6.41 -17.04
CA HIS A 320 -13.14 -5.47 -16.22
C HIS A 320 -11.62 -5.65 -16.36
N TYR A 321 -11.09 -6.82 -16.04
CA TYR A 321 -9.64 -7.09 -16.16
C TYR A 321 -9.11 -6.98 -17.60
N PRO A 322 -9.78 -7.55 -18.63
CA PRO A 322 -9.37 -7.37 -20.02
C PRO A 322 -9.36 -5.91 -20.49
N LEU A 323 -10.33 -5.08 -20.08
CA LEU A 323 -10.39 -3.67 -20.46
C LEU A 323 -9.30 -2.85 -19.77
N ALA A 324 -9.05 -3.06 -18.48
CA ALA A 324 -7.93 -2.42 -17.78
C ALA A 324 -6.59 -2.81 -18.42
N SER A 325 -6.42 -4.09 -18.75
CA SER A 325 -5.24 -4.59 -19.46
C SER A 325 -5.11 -4.03 -20.87
N PHE A 326 -6.22 -3.83 -21.59
CA PHE A 326 -6.23 -3.21 -22.91
C PHE A 326 -5.70 -1.77 -22.86
N VAL A 327 -6.15 -0.96 -21.90
CA VAL A 327 -5.66 0.41 -21.69
C VAL A 327 -4.15 0.42 -21.45
N ARG A 328 -3.67 -0.45 -20.55
CA ARG A 328 -2.24 -0.64 -20.26
C ARG A 328 -1.43 -0.97 -21.52
N ASN A 329 -1.86 -1.98 -22.26
CA ASN A 329 -1.14 -2.48 -23.44
C ASN A 329 -1.12 -1.45 -24.58
N VAL A 330 -2.21 -0.71 -24.80
CA VAL A 330 -2.27 0.38 -25.79
C VAL A 330 -1.29 1.48 -25.41
N ASN A 331 -1.27 1.91 -24.15
CA ASN A 331 -0.35 2.94 -23.67
C ASN A 331 1.12 2.53 -23.81
N GLN A 332 1.48 1.32 -23.36
CA GLN A 332 2.85 0.79 -23.47
C GLN A 332 3.31 0.68 -24.93
N LYS A 333 2.43 0.22 -25.83
CA LYS A 333 2.73 0.15 -27.27
C LYS A 333 2.98 1.53 -27.86
N SER A 334 2.16 2.53 -27.52
CA SER A 334 2.37 3.92 -27.96
C SER A 334 3.69 4.51 -27.44
N ALA A 335 4.07 4.23 -26.20
CA ALA A 335 5.34 4.69 -25.63
C ALA A 335 6.55 4.08 -26.36
N SER A 336 6.50 2.79 -26.70
CA SER A 336 7.57 2.09 -27.44
C SER A 336 7.77 2.57 -28.88
N ALA A 337 6.72 3.13 -29.50
CA ALA A 337 6.79 3.68 -30.86
C ALA A 337 7.43 5.08 -30.88
N GLY A 338 7.25 5.88 -29.82
CA GLY A 338 7.80 7.24 -29.72
C GLY A 338 9.29 7.30 -29.35
N SER A 339 9.88 6.23 -28.81
CA SER A 339 11.31 6.14 -28.50
C SER A 339 12.18 5.70 -29.69
N ARG A 340 11.57 5.37 -30.83
CA ARG A 340 12.25 4.92 -32.06
C ARG A 340 12.24 5.98 -33.19
N SER A 341 11.83 7.21 -32.90
CA SER A 341 11.88 8.38 -33.79
C SER A 341 12.76 9.45 -33.18
#